data_AF-A0A1B8QD89-F1
#
_entry.id   AF-A0A1B8QD89-F1
#
_cell.length_a   1.000
_cell.length_b   1.000
_cell.length_c   1.000
_cell.angle_alpha   90.00
_cell.angle_beta   90.00
_cell.angle_gamma   90.00
#
_symmetry.space_group_name_H-M   'P 1'
#
loop_
_entity.id
_entity.type
_entity.pdbx_description
1 polymer ?
#
loop_
_entity_poly.entity_id
_entity_poly.type
_entity_poly.pdbx_seq_one_letter_code
_entity_poly.pdbx_strand_id
1 'polypeptide(L)' 'MARLSAQAADPLANVPPTININTAREAELVQLAGIGASKAQAIILYREQIAPFASVDDLARVKGIGKATVDKNRNRLSVR' A
#
# COMPACT_ATOMS: atom_id res chain seq x y z
N MET A 1 -31.40 6.72 -32.72
CA MET A 1 -31.55 7.40 -31.41
C MET A 1 -31.48 6.36 -30.31
N ALA A 2 -30.34 6.23 -29.64
CA ALA A 2 -30.23 5.53 -28.36
C ALA A 2 -29.12 6.25 -27.58
N ARG A 3 -29.51 7.01 -26.57
CA ARG A 3 -28.59 7.69 -25.66
C ARG A 3 -27.90 6.61 -24.82
N LEU A 4 -26.59 6.42 -24.95
CA LEU A 4 -25.81 5.75 -23.92
C LEU A 4 -25.60 6.73 -22.78
N SER A 5 -26.20 6.41 -21.64
CA SER A 5 -26.05 7.08 -20.37
C SER A 5 -24.58 7.15 -19.98
N ALA A 6 -24.11 8.36 -19.69
CA ALA A 6 -22.85 8.57 -19.01
C ALA A 6 -22.91 7.86 -17.65
N GLN A 7 -22.04 6.88 -17.42
CA GLN A 7 -21.81 6.34 -16.10
C GLN A 7 -21.17 7.48 -15.28
N ALA A 8 -21.96 8.10 -14.40
CA ALA A 8 -21.46 9.04 -13.43
C ALA A 8 -20.41 8.33 -12.56
N ALA A 9 -19.19 8.84 -12.56
CA ALA A 9 -18.16 8.42 -11.62
C ALA A 9 -18.71 8.60 -10.19
N ASP A 10 -18.73 7.52 -9.42
CA ASP A 10 -19.18 7.54 -8.03
C ASP A 10 -18.42 8.61 -7.24
N PRO A 11 -19.10 9.60 -6.63
CA PRO A 11 -18.45 10.68 -5.88
C PRO A 11 -17.83 10.22 -4.55
N LEU A 12 -17.85 8.93 -4.25
CA LEU A 12 -17.15 8.30 -3.11
C LEU A 12 -15.71 7.86 -3.46
N ALA A 13 -15.27 8.01 -4.71
CA ALA A 13 -13.97 7.56 -5.21
C ALA A 13 -12.74 8.37 -4.74
N ASN A 14 -12.88 9.21 -3.70
CA ASN A 14 -11.73 9.95 -3.15
C ASN A 14 -11.06 9.26 -1.95
N VAL A 15 -11.37 7.98 -1.71
CA VAL A 15 -10.59 7.17 -0.76
C VAL A 15 -9.33 6.69 -1.50
N PRO A 16 -8.12 7.12 -1.11
CA PRO A 16 -6.91 6.65 -1.74
C PRO A 16 -6.86 5.12 -1.64
N PRO A 17 -6.47 4.41 -2.73
CA PRO A 17 -6.55 2.96 -2.78
C PRO A 17 -5.77 2.34 -1.61
N THR A 18 -6.40 1.36 -0.95
CA THR A 18 -5.76 0.56 0.09
C THR A 18 -4.74 -0.37 -0.57
N ILE A 19 -3.51 -0.33 -0.07
CA ILE A 19 -2.37 -1.08 -0.56
C ILE A 19 -2.15 -2.30 0.32
N ASN A 20 -2.18 -3.48 -0.30
CA ASN A 20 -1.91 -4.73 0.38
C ASN A 20 -0.40 -5.01 0.42
N ILE A 21 0.22 -4.99 1.60
CA ILE A 21 1.68 -5.10 1.73
C ILE A 21 2.23 -6.48 1.38
N ASN A 22 1.39 -7.52 1.36
CA ASN A 22 1.79 -8.88 0.99
C ASN A 22 1.77 -9.11 -0.52
N THR A 23 1.06 -8.29 -1.31
CA THR A 23 0.89 -8.52 -2.76
C THR A 23 1.22 -7.30 -3.63
N ALA A 24 1.22 -6.10 -3.07
CA ALA A 24 1.48 -4.85 -3.79
C ALA A 24 2.83 -4.88 -4.51
N ARG A 25 2.85 -4.33 -5.72
CA ARG A 25 4.07 -4.13 -6.51
C ARG A 25 4.83 -2.90 -6.03
N GLU A 26 6.08 -2.77 -6.46
CA GLU A 26 6.93 -1.62 -6.11
C GLU A 26 6.23 -0.29 -6.43
N ALA A 27 5.63 -0.18 -7.63
CA ALA A 27 4.92 1.01 -8.08
C ALA A 27 3.72 1.42 -7.19
N GLU A 28 3.12 0.48 -6.46
CA GLU A 28 2.04 0.75 -5.51
C GLU A 28 2.63 1.16 -4.15
N LEU A 29 3.66 0.44 -3.69
CA LEU A 29 4.32 0.72 -2.41
C LEU A 29 4.95 2.11 -2.37
N VAL A 30 5.53 2.60 -3.48
CA VAL A 30 6.12 3.96 -3.54
C VAL A 30 5.09 5.09 -3.45
N GLN A 31 3.80 4.79 -3.54
CA GLN A 31 2.73 5.78 -3.32
C GLN A 31 2.49 6.07 -1.83
N LEU A 32 3.10 5.31 -0.93
CA LEU A 32 3.00 5.49 0.51
C LEU A 32 3.94 6.60 0.98
N ALA A 33 3.46 7.42 1.92
CA ALA A 33 4.22 8.54 2.46
C ALA A 33 5.50 8.05 3.13
N GLY A 34 6.66 8.52 2.65
CA GLY A 34 7.97 8.15 3.19
C GLY A 34 8.48 6.77 2.76
N ILE A 35 7.84 6.14 1.77
CA ILE A 35 8.31 4.91 1.11
C ILE A 35 8.77 5.27 -0.31
N GLY A 36 10.10 5.31 -0.52
CA GLY A 36 10.69 5.40 -1.86
C GLY A 36 11.10 4.02 -2.39
N ALA A 37 11.67 3.96 -3.60
CA ALA A 37 12.05 2.72 -4.28
C ALA A 37 12.84 1.75 -3.39
N SER A 38 13.87 2.23 -2.68
CA SER A 38 14.68 1.37 -1.79
C SER A 38 13.87 0.72 -0.65
N LYS A 39 12.89 1.44 -0.09
CA LYS A 39 12.04 0.91 0.98
C LYS A 39 10.98 -0.03 0.42
N ALA A 40 10.41 0.30 -0.74
CA ALA A 40 9.48 -0.57 -1.44
C ALA A 40 10.13 -1.92 -1.78
N GLN A 41 11.35 -1.90 -2.32
CA GLN A 41 12.13 -3.11 -2.57
C GLN A 41 12.43 -3.89 -1.28
N ALA A 42 12.77 -3.20 -0.18
CA ALA A 42 13.01 -3.85 1.11
C ALA A 42 11.74 -4.56 1.66
N ILE A 43 10.54 -4.01 1.43
CA ILE A 43 9.27 -4.66 1.79
C ILE A 43 9.08 -5.95 0.99
N ILE A 44 9.32 -5.89 -0.33
CA ILE A 44 9.18 -7.04 -1.23
C ILE A 44 10.16 -8.16 -0.83
N LEU A 45 11.44 -7.81 -0.63
CA LEU A 45 12.45 -8.77 -0.21
C LEU A 45 12.11 -9.38 1.16
N TYR A 46 11.59 -8.59 2.10
CA TYR A 46 11.20 -9.09 3.41
C TYR A 46 10.12 -10.18 3.30
N ARG A 47 9.04 -9.93 2.55
CA ARG A 47 7.94 -10.91 2.40
C ARG A 47 8.34 -12.14 1.59
N GLU A 48 9.32 -12.02 0.70
CA GLU A 48 9.82 -13.13 -0.11
C GLU A 48 10.84 -14.00 0.64
N GLN A 49 11.70 -13.39 1.46
CA GLN A 49 12.84 -14.09 2.09
C GLN A 49 12.62 -14.45 3.56
N ILE A 50 11.79 -13.70 4.28
CA ILE A 50 11.60 -13.87 5.72
C ILE A 50 10.23 -14.49 5.99
N ALA A 51 9.16 -13.71 5.79
CA ALA A 51 7.78 -14.16 5.95
C ALA A 51 6.80 -13.07 5.48
N PRO A 52 5.58 -13.44 5.06
CA PRO A 52 4.48 -12.49 4.90
C PRO A 52 4.22 -11.70 6.19
N PHE A 53 3.73 -10.47 6.04
CA PHE A 53 3.35 -9.62 7.15
C PHE A 53 2.00 -10.07 7.73
N ALA A 54 1.94 -10.32 9.04
CA ALA A 54 0.70 -10.67 9.74
C ALA A 54 -0.13 -9.44 10.09
N SER A 55 0.52 -8.29 10.25
CA SER A 55 -0.10 -7.02 10.57
C SER A 55 0.62 -5.86 9.86
N VAL A 56 -0.04 -4.72 9.72
CA VAL A 56 0.57 -3.52 9.13
C VAL A 56 1.74 -2.99 9.99
N ASP A 57 1.70 -3.26 11.30
CA ASP A 57 2.75 -2.93 12.27
C ASP A 57 4.05 -3.69 12.00
N ASP A 58 3.99 -4.89 11.39
CA ASP A 58 5.17 -5.67 11.05
C ASP A 58 6.07 -5.01 9.99
N LEU A 59 5.56 -4.03 9.25
CA LEU A 59 6.40 -3.20 8.37
C LEU A 59 7.55 -2.52 9.12
N ALA A 60 7.40 -2.27 10.42
CA ALA A 60 8.47 -1.70 11.26
C ALA A 60 9.69 -2.64 11.43
N ARG A 61 9.58 -3.91 11.02
CA ARG A 61 10.68 -4.89 10.99
C ARG A 61 11.56 -4.73 9.75
N VAL A 62 11.10 -3.99 8.74
CA VAL A 62 11.86 -3.71 7.51
C VAL A 62 12.84 -2.57 7.77
N LYS A 63 14.12 -2.78 7.45
CA LYS A 63 15.17 -1.76 7.64
C LYS A 63 14.79 -0.44 6.95
N GLY A 64 14.79 0.66 7.70
CA GLY A 64 14.46 1.99 7.20
C GLY A 64 12.96 2.34 7.22
N ILE A 65 12.12 1.44 7.71
CA ILE A 65 10.70 1.70 7.98
C ILE A 65 10.50 1.65 9.49
N GLY A 66 10.19 2.80 10.09
CA GLY A 66 9.88 2.89 11.51
C GLY A 66 8.38 3.08 11.76
N LYS A 67 7.97 2.96 13.03
CA LYS A 67 6.58 3.14 13.47
C LYS A 67 5.93 4.42 12.93
N ALA A 68 6.65 5.54 12.89
CA ALA A 68 6.15 6.79 12.33
C ALA A 68 5.79 6.72 10.84
N THR A 69 6.50 5.90 10.05
CA THR A 69 6.17 5.66 8.64
C THR A 69 4.93 4.79 8.51
N VAL A 70 4.81 3.77 9.37
CA VAL A 70 3.63 2.89 9.41
C VAL A 70 2.38 3.70 9.78
N ASP A 71 2.44 4.48 10.86
CA ASP A 71 1.30 5.25 11.35
C ASP A 71 0.81 6.31 10.32
N LYS A 72 1.73 6.97 9.60
CA LYS A 72 1.39 7.90 8.50
C LYS A 72 0.60 7.24 7.37
N ASN A 73 0.75 5.93 7.19
CA ASN A 73 0.15 5.19 6.10
C ASN A 73 -0.97 4.25 6.56
N ARG A 74 -1.26 4.15 7.86
CA ARG A 74 -2.14 3.11 8.45
C ARG A 74 -3.50 2.99 7.76
N ASN A 75 -4.09 4.12 7.37
CA ASN A 75 -5.40 4.17 6.69
C ASN A 75 -5.36 3.65 5.24
N ARG A 76 -4.17 3.41 4.69
CA ARG A 76 -3.94 2.93 3.33
C ARG A 76 -3.27 1.56 3.30
N LEU A 77 -3.05 0.91 4.45
CA LEU A 77 -2.36 -0.38 4.53
C LEU A 77 -3.33 -1.52 4.82
N SER A 78 -3.07 -2.68 4.23
CA SER A 78 -3.80 -3.93 4.44
C SER A 78 -2.84 -5.12 4.35
N VAL A 79 -3.20 -6.24 4.98
CA VAL A 79 -2.45 -7.51 4.97
C VAL A 79 -3.23 -8.68 4.35
N ARG A 80 -4.39 -8.39 3.76
CA ARG A 80 -5.36 -9.36 3.24
C ARG A 80 -4.82 -10.38 2.25
#